data_AF-A0ABD7SR55-F1
#
_entry.id   AF-A0ABD7SR55-F1
#
_cell.length_a   1.000
_cell.length_b   1.000
_cell.length_c   1.000
_cell.angle_alpha   90.00
_cell.angle_beta   90.00
_cell.angle_gamma   90.00
#
_symmetry.space_group_name_H-M   'P 1'
#
loop_
_entity.id
_entity.type
_entity.pdbx_description
1 polymer ?
#
loop_
_entity_poly.entity_id
_entity_poly.type
_entity_poly.pdbx_seq_one_letter_code
_entity_poly.pdbx_strand_id
1 'polypeptide(L)'
;MNEPLTIQNANIEAMREAALRSVDDADRVVDTISHIIAAYEPYKRELGFLDAILVKESILSIHGQLIGKLNSDNHPANYALELLAKAQKGLLKLTFDEQSLFCPLQFELPRR
;
A
#
# COMPACT_ATOMS: atom_id res chain seq x y z
N MET A 1 11.90 12.26 1.19
CA MET A 1 12.38 11.47 0.04
C MET A 1 11.41 11.63 -1.12
N ASN A 2 11.89 11.71 -2.37
CA ASN A 2 11.06 12.07 -3.54
C ASN A 2 11.07 11.03 -4.67
N GLU A 3 11.78 9.91 -4.50
CA GLU A 3 11.86 8.88 -5.52
C GLU A 3 10.57 8.06 -5.60
N PRO A 4 10.05 7.78 -6.81
CA PRO A 4 8.90 6.92 -6.99
C PRO A 4 9.18 5.46 -6.62
N LEU A 5 8.25 4.83 -5.89
CA LEU A 5 8.22 3.39 -5.68
C LEU A 5 7.93 2.71 -7.02
N THR A 6 8.84 1.83 -7.45
CA THR A 6 8.68 1.02 -8.66
C THR A 6 8.74 -0.47 -8.34
N ILE A 7 7.60 -1.16 -8.42
CA ILE A 7 7.53 -2.63 -8.21
C ILE A 7 7.44 -3.31 -9.57
N GLN A 8 8.31 -4.28 -9.84
CA GLN A 8 8.26 -5.07 -11.08
C GLN A 8 7.61 -6.44 -10.84
N ASN A 9 7.03 -7.01 -11.90
CA ASN A 9 6.56 -8.41 -11.95
C ASN A 9 5.48 -8.84 -10.94
N ALA A 10 4.76 -7.91 -10.30
CA ALA A 10 3.62 -8.27 -9.48
C ALA A 10 2.40 -8.70 -10.35
N ASN A 11 1.84 -9.88 -10.08
CA ASN A 11 0.64 -10.36 -10.76
C ASN A 11 -0.63 -9.84 -10.08
N ILE A 12 -0.99 -8.59 -10.40
CA ILE A 12 -2.14 -7.90 -9.79
C ILE A 12 -3.45 -8.63 -10.04
N GLU A 13 -3.62 -9.23 -11.22
CA GLU A 13 -4.87 -9.92 -11.56
C GLU A 13 -5.06 -11.19 -10.71
N ALA A 14 -4.01 -11.98 -10.52
CA ALA A 14 -4.08 -13.14 -9.62
C ALA A 14 -4.36 -12.73 -8.16
N MET A 15 -3.79 -11.62 -7.70
CA MET A 15 -4.06 -11.10 -6.36
C MET A 15 -5.49 -10.57 -6.23
N ARG A 16 -6.05 -9.96 -7.29
CA ARG A 16 -7.44 -9.54 -7.35
C ARG A 16 -8.39 -10.73 -7.27
N GLU A 17 -8.14 -11.78 -8.04
CA GLU A 17 -8.93 -13.01 -7.99
C GLU A 17 -8.88 -13.66 -6.59
N ALA A 18 -7.72 -13.66 -5.94
CA ALA A 18 -7.58 -14.17 -4.58
C ALA A 18 -8.41 -13.35 -3.57
N ALA A 19 -8.37 -12.03 -3.65
CA ALA A 19 -9.11 -11.13 -2.76
C ALA A 19 -10.64 -11.30 -2.84
N LEU A 20 -11.17 -11.85 -3.95
CA LEU A 20 -12.60 -12.08 -4.12
C LEU A 20 -13.10 -13.40 -3.51
N ARG A 21 -12.20 -14.29 -3.06
CA ARG A 21 -12.57 -15.65 -2.60
C ARG A 21 -13.13 -15.66 -1.17
N SER A 22 -12.52 -14.89 -0.27
CA SER A 22 -12.91 -14.82 1.14
C SER A 22 -12.31 -13.56 1.80
N VAL A 23 -12.83 -13.20 2.98
CA VAL A 23 -12.27 -12.11 3.79
C VAL A 23 -10.82 -12.44 4.21
N ASP A 24 -10.56 -13.68 4.63
CA ASP A 24 -9.21 -14.13 5.02
C ASP A 24 -8.22 -14.02 3.87
N ASP A 25 -8.63 -14.37 2.64
CA ASP A 25 -7.77 -14.23 1.46
C ASP A 25 -7.51 -12.77 1.10
N ALA A 26 -8.49 -11.91 1.32
CA ALA A 26 -8.35 -10.48 1.09
C ALA A 26 -7.41 -9.82 2.10
N ASP A 27 -7.44 -10.24 3.38
CA ASP A 27 -6.45 -9.83 4.38
C ASP A 27 -5.03 -10.33 4.03
N ARG A 28 -4.91 -11.58 3.55
CA ARG A 28 -3.63 -12.12 3.05
C ARG A 28 -3.09 -11.35 1.85
N VAL A 29 -3.96 -10.84 0.98
CA VAL A 29 -3.56 -9.97 -0.14
C VAL A 29 -3.01 -8.65 0.39
N VAL A 30 -3.66 -8.03 1.37
CA VAL A 30 -3.14 -6.81 2.03
C VAL A 30 -1.76 -7.11 2.65
N ASP A 31 -1.62 -8.20 3.38
CA ASP A 31 -0.34 -8.59 3.98
C ASP A 31 0.75 -8.78 2.94
N THR A 32 0.45 -9.51 1.86
CA THR A 32 1.41 -9.77 0.79
C THR A 32 1.86 -8.46 0.14
N ILE A 33 0.94 -7.55 -0.15
CA ILE A 33 1.27 -6.25 -0.75
C ILE A 33 2.12 -5.41 0.20
N SER A 34 1.80 -5.39 1.50
CA SER A 34 2.60 -4.69 2.51
C SER A 34 4.05 -5.19 2.55
N HIS A 35 4.26 -6.51 2.47
CA HIS A 35 5.61 -7.09 2.41
C HIS A 35 6.35 -6.72 1.12
N ILE A 36 5.68 -6.72 -0.03
CA ILE A 36 6.29 -6.33 -1.30
C ILE A 36 6.75 -4.87 -1.24
N ILE A 37 5.90 -3.97 -0.74
CA ILE A 37 6.21 -2.55 -0.60
C ILE A 37 7.36 -2.34 0.41
N ALA A 38 7.32 -3.02 1.56
CA ALA A 38 8.36 -2.95 2.58
C ALA A 38 9.72 -3.49 2.11
N ALA A 39 9.73 -4.45 1.18
CA ALA A 39 10.95 -5.02 0.61
C ALA A 39 11.63 -4.11 -0.42
N TYR A 40 11.07 -2.94 -0.76
CA TYR A 40 11.69 -2.03 -1.72
C TYR A 40 12.98 -1.42 -1.16
N GLU A 41 14.11 -1.85 -1.74
CA GLU A 41 15.47 -1.55 -1.27
C GLU A 41 15.76 -0.07 -1.00
N PRO A 42 15.38 0.89 -1.86
CA PRO A 42 15.58 2.32 -1.57
C PRO A 42 14.99 2.76 -0.23
N TYR A 43 13.79 2.29 0.12
CA TYR A 43 13.15 2.66 1.39
C TYR A 43 13.72 1.89 2.58
N LYS A 44 14.16 0.64 2.36
CA LYS A 44 14.85 -0.15 3.38
C LYS A 44 16.20 0.44 3.81
N ARG A 45 16.87 1.18 2.91
CA ARG A 45 18.13 1.86 3.23
C ARG A 45 17.93 3.22 3.88
N GLU A 46 16.99 4.03 3.37
CA GLU A 46 16.82 5.41 3.84
C GLU A 46 16.05 5.51 5.16
N LEU A 47 15.06 4.63 5.41
CA LEU A 47 14.21 4.67 6.59
C LEU A 47 14.55 3.57 7.61
N GLY A 48 15.63 2.83 7.38
CA GLY A 48 15.92 1.59 8.10
C GLY A 48 14.93 0.47 7.72
N PHE A 49 14.68 -0.47 8.63
CA PHE A 49 13.66 -1.50 8.39
C PHE A 49 12.28 -0.84 8.33
N LEU A 50 11.79 -0.57 7.11
CA LEU A 50 10.38 -0.32 6.88
C LEU A 50 9.63 -1.62 7.24
N ASP A 51 8.95 -1.63 8.39
CA ASP A 51 8.22 -2.80 8.85
C ASP A 51 6.97 -2.99 7.98
N ALA A 52 6.72 -4.21 7.50
CA ALA A 52 5.51 -4.57 6.79
C ALA A 52 4.25 -4.26 7.64
N ILE A 53 4.36 -4.29 8.97
CA ILE A 53 3.33 -3.86 9.90
C ILE A 53 3.01 -2.37 9.70
N LEU A 54 4.02 -1.50 9.63
CA LEU A 54 3.80 -0.06 9.42
C LEU A 54 3.16 0.23 8.07
N VAL A 55 3.58 -0.49 7.02
CA VAL A 55 2.96 -0.37 5.69
C VAL A 55 1.50 -0.82 5.75
N LYS A 56 1.22 -1.96 6.38
CA LYS A 56 -0.14 -2.49 6.56
C LYS A 56 -1.04 -1.50 7.32
N GLU A 57 -0.58 -1.01 8.46
CA GLU A 57 -1.31 -0.04 9.28
C GLU A 57 -1.63 1.24 8.48
N SER A 58 -0.68 1.74 7.70
CA SER A 58 -0.93 2.89 6.81
C SER A 58 -1.96 2.60 5.72
N ILE A 59 -1.92 1.43 5.09
CA ILE A 59 -2.93 1.00 4.11
C ILE A 59 -4.32 0.99 4.77
N LEU A 60 -4.46 0.38 5.94
CA LEU A 60 -5.73 0.25 6.66
C LEU A 60 -6.25 1.61 7.16
N SER A 61 -5.37 2.44 7.70
CA SER A 61 -5.71 3.76 8.25
C SER A 61 -6.21 4.72 7.16
N ILE A 62 -5.48 4.82 6.03
CA ILE A 62 -5.89 5.68 4.90
C ILE A 62 -7.15 5.13 4.25
N HIS A 63 -7.23 3.82 4.06
CA HIS A 63 -8.44 3.17 3.57
C HIS A 63 -9.67 3.50 4.45
N GLY A 64 -9.56 3.39 5.77
CA GLY A 64 -10.65 3.74 6.70
C GLY A 64 -11.14 5.18 6.55
N GLN A 65 -10.22 6.13 6.30
CA GLN A 65 -10.57 7.52 6.03
C GLN A 65 -11.29 7.73 4.68
N LEU A 66 -11.00 6.89 3.68
CA LEU A 66 -11.63 6.94 2.36
C LEU A 66 -13.05 6.36 2.38
N ILE A 67 -13.28 5.26 3.12
CA ILE A 67 -14.64 4.68 3.29
C ILE A 67 -15.59 5.69 3.92
N GLY A 68 -15.12 6.40 4.96
CA GLY A 68 -15.92 7.42 5.63
C GLY A 68 -16.43 8.52 4.70
N LYS A 69 -15.91 8.60 3.46
CA LYS A 69 -16.27 9.60 2.45
C LYS A 69 -17.01 9.03 1.22
N LEU A 70 -17.04 7.71 0.99
CA LEU A 70 -17.60 7.10 -0.23
C LEU A 70 -18.32 5.77 0.08
N ASN A 71 -19.59 5.67 -0.32
CA ASN A 71 -20.41 4.45 -0.18
C ASN A 71 -20.05 3.39 -1.24
N SER A 72 -20.06 2.12 -0.78
CA SER A 72 -20.05 0.84 -1.51
C SER A 72 -18.75 0.45 -2.26
N ASP A 73 -18.21 -0.72 -1.89
CA ASP A 73 -17.03 -1.46 -2.43
C ASP A 73 -15.62 -1.08 -1.97
N ASN A 74 -15.46 -0.80 -0.68
CA ASN A 74 -14.14 -0.54 -0.09
C ASN A 74 -13.66 -1.72 0.77
N HIS A 75 -13.16 -2.77 0.10
CA HIS A 75 -12.32 -3.76 0.78
C HIS A 75 -10.88 -3.19 0.86
N PRO A 76 -10.16 -3.30 2.00
CA PRO A 76 -8.78 -2.81 2.10
C PRO A 76 -7.85 -3.42 1.04
N ALA A 77 -8.13 -4.65 0.62
CA ALA A 77 -7.45 -5.31 -0.50
C ALA A 77 -7.57 -4.53 -1.83
N ASN A 78 -8.72 -3.92 -2.14
CA ASN A 78 -8.90 -3.14 -3.36
C ASN A 78 -7.99 -1.90 -3.35
N TYR A 79 -7.89 -1.23 -2.20
CA TYR A 79 -7.00 -0.09 -2.02
C TYR A 79 -5.53 -0.52 -2.10
N ALA A 80 -5.15 -1.61 -1.44
CA ALA A 80 -3.80 -2.17 -1.53
C ALA A 80 -3.41 -2.53 -2.98
N LEU A 81 -4.33 -3.15 -3.73
CA LEU A 81 -4.15 -3.46 -5.15
C LEU A 81 -4.00 -2.20 -6.00
N GLU A 82 -4.74 -1.12 -5.70
CA GLU A 82 -4.55 0.17 -6.36
C GLU A 82 -3.14 0.71 -6.12
N LEU A 83 -2.68 0.73 -4.86
CA LEU A 83 -1.33 1.18 -4.51
C LEU A 83 -0.27 0.38 -5.27
N LEU A 84 -0.40 -0.94 -5.31
CA LEU A 84 0.49 -1.81 -6.08
C LEU A 84 0.46 -1.49 -7.59
N ALA A 85 -0.71 -1.23 -8.16
CA ALA A 85 -0.85 -0.85 -9.58
C ALA A 85 -0.21 0.52 -9.89
N LYS A 86 -0.27 1.48 -8.95
CA LYS A 86 0.42 2.76 -9.08
C LYS A 86 1.93 2.58 -8.95
N ALA A 87 2.38 1.75 -8.02
CA ALA A 87 3.79 1.41 -7.85
C ALA A 87 4.38 0.73 -9.09
N GLN A 88 3.65 -0.17 -9.76
CA GLN A 88 4.12 -0.78 -11.02
C GLN A 88 4.38 0.25 -12.13
N LYS A 89 3.71 1.39 -12.08
CA LYS A 89 3.83 2.47 -13.06
C LYS A 89 4.84 3.55 -12.63
N GLY A 90 5.51 3.39 -11.49
CA GLY A 90 6.33 4.45 -10.91
C GLY A 90 5.52 5.69 -10.51
N LEU A 91 4.23 5.51 -10.19
CA LEU A 91 3.29 6.57 -9.85
C LEU A 91 2.91 6.56 -8.36
N LEU A 92 3.67 5.87 -7.53
CA LEU A 92 3.49 5.89 -6.09
C LEU A 92 4.72 6.48 -5.45
N LYS A 93 4.54 7.40 -4.52
CA LYS A 93 5.60 7.90 -3.65
C LYS A 93 5.26 7.56 -2.22
N LEU A 94 6.28 7.16 -1.47
CA LEU A 94 6.18 6.93 -0.05
C LEU A 94 6.84 8.08 0.69
N THR A 95 6.08 8.75 1.54
CA THR A 95 6.59 9.78 2.43
C THR A 95 6.45 9.33 3.87
N PHE A 96 7.48 9.59 4.66
CA PHE A 96 7.50 9.27 6.08
C PHE A 96 7.35 10.58 6.85
N ASP A 97 6.30 10.65 7.66
CA ASP A 97 6.00 11.78 8.54
C ASP A 97 6.15 11.32 9.99
N GLU A 98 7.31 11.63 10.57
CA GLU A 98 7.64 11.34 11.97
C GLU A 98 6.68 11.99 12.98
N GLN A 99 5.93 13.02 12.56
CA GLN A 99 4.98 13.72 13.44
C GLN A 99 3.58 13.08 13.39
N SER A 100 3.32 12.21 12.42
CA SER A 100 2.05 11.52 12.29
C SER A 100 1.94 10.37 13.30
N LEU A 101 1.18 10.59 14.37
CA LEU A 101 0.95 9.61 15.44
C LEU A 101 0.13 8.38 15.01
N PHE A 102 -0.53 8.44 13.86
CA PHE A 102 -1.52 7.43 13.43
C PHE A 102 -1.14 6.73 12.12
N CYS A 103 -0.33 7.38 11.28
CA CYS A 103 -0.03 6.92 9.94
C CYS A 103 1.32 7.53 9.52
N PRO A 104 2.43 7.02 10.07
CA PRO A 104 3.74 7.61 9.84
C PRO A 104 4.20 7.44 8.39
N LEU A 105 3.60 6.50 7.64
CA LEU A 105 3.82 6.34 6.21
C LEU A 105 2.61 6.86 5.41
N GLN A 106 2.83 7.77 4.47
CA GLN A 106 1.84 8.32 3.56
C GLN A 106 2.10 7.89 2.11
N PHE A 107 1.02 7.66 1.36
CA PHE A 107 1.05 7.31 -0.05
C PHE A 107 0.68 8.54 -0.89
N GLU A 108 1.66 9.09 -1.60
CA GLU A 108 1.46 10.22 -2.49
C GLU A 108 1.36 9.76 -3.94
N LEU A 109 0.36 10.29 -4.65
CA LEU A 109 0.28 10.18 -6.10
C LEU A 109 0.97 11.42 -6.70
N PRO A 110 1.87 11.26 -7.68
CA PRO A 110 2.46 12.41 -8.36
C PRO A 110 1.35 13.26 -8.96
N ARG A 111 1.34 14.55 -8.60
CA ARG A 111 0.38 15.53 -9.13
C ARG A 111 0.53 15.60 -10.66
N ARG A 112 -0.60 15.48 -11.36
CA ARG A 112 -0.67 15.72 -12.82
C ARG A 112 -0.52 17.20 -13.13
#